data_AF-A0A537SEG2-F1
#
_entry.id   AF-A0A537SEG2-F1
#
_cell.length_a   1.000
_cell.length_b   1.000
_cell.length_c   1.000
_cell.angle_alpha   90.00
_cell.angle_beta   90.00
_cell.angle_gamma   90.00
#
_symmetry.space_group_name_H-M   'P 1'
#
loop_
_entity.id
_entity.type
_entity.pdbx_description
1 polymer ?
#
loop_
_entity_poly.entity_id
_entity_poly.type
_entity_poly.pdbx_seq_one_letter_code
_entity_poly.pdbx_strand_id
1 'polypeptide(L)'
;MDAIDRKILALLQEDASRSVAEIGSLVGLSSTPCWKRIQRLETDGIIQRRVALVDQDKLGLGVTVFVSVETGDHSQQWLDRFAAMV
;
A
#
# COMPACT_ATOMS: atom_id res chain seq x y z
N MET A 1 2.07 -7.04 15.82
CA MET A 1 1.87 -7.76 14.56
C MET A 1 2.57 -9.11 14.64
N ASP A 2 1.84 -10.21 14.46
CA ASP A 2 2.38 -11.58 14.55
C ASP A 2 2.76 -12.17 13.18
N ALA A 3 3.19 -13.43 13.15
CA ALA A 3 3.58 -14.12 11.92
C ALA A 3 2.42 -14.35 10.94
N ILE A 4 1.18 -14.48 11.46
CA ILE A 4 -0.01 -14.66 10.62
C ILE A 4 -0.34 -13.35 9.94
N ASP A 5 -0.31 -12.23 10.67
CA ASP A 5 -0.54 -10.90 10.12
C ASP A 5 0.43 -10.61 8.95
N ARG A 6 1.71 -10.99 9.09
CA ARG A 6 2.72 -10.86 8.00
C ARG A 6 2.36 -11.68 6.77
N LYS A 7 1.86 -12.91 6.94
CA LYS A 7 1.40 -13.75 5.82
C LYS A 7 0.18 -13.15 5.14
N ILE A 8 -0.78 -12.64 5.91
CA ILE A 8 -1.96 -11.93 5.37
C ILE A 8 -1.51 -10.73 4.53
N LEU A 9 -0.58 -9.91 5.03
CA LEU A 9 -0.06 -8.77 4.28
C LEU A 9 0.66 -9.18 3.01
N ALA A 10 1.49 -10.23 3.05
CA ALA A 10 2.17 -10.75 1.86
C ALA A 10 1.16 -11.18 0.78
N LEU A 11 0.11 -11.92 1.19
CA LEU A 11 -0.95 -12.37 0.27
C LEU A 11 -1.74 -11.20 -0.33
N LEU A 12 -2.06 -10.18 0.47
CA LEU A 12 -2.79 -9.00 0.02
C LEU A 12 -1.95 -8.06 -0.86
N GLN A 13 -0.64 -7.97 -0.62
CA GLN A 13 0.27 -7.17 -1.45
C GLN A 13 0.51 -7.81 -2.82
N GLU A 14 0.54 -9.14 -2.87
CA GLU A 14 0.60 -9.88 -4.11
C GLU A 14 -0.72 -9.77 -4.90
N ASP A 15 -1.86 -9.97 -4.22
CA ASP A 15 -3.18 -9.87 -4.83
C ASP A 15 -4.25 -9.50 -3.78
N ALA A 16 -4.68 -8.24 -3.82
CA ALA A 16 -5.70 -7.71 -2.93
C ALA A 16 -7.13 -8.11 -3.31
N SER A 17 -7.34 -8.81 -4.44
CA SER A 17 -8.65 -9.26 -4.91
C SER A 17 -9.09 -10.60 -4.28
N ARG A 18 -8.15 -11.33 -3.66
CA ARG A 18 -8.40 -12.60 -2.97
C ARG A 18 -9.48 -12.45 -1.91
N SER A 19 -10.38 -13.43 -1.85
CA SER A 19 -11.41 -13.44 -0.83
C SER A 19 -10.83 -13.69 0.55
N VAL A 20 -11.49 -13.18 1.59
CA VAL A 20 -11.09 -13.43 2.98
C VAL A 20 -11.11 -14.92 3.32
N ALA A 21 -11.97 -15.70 2.66
CA ALA A 21 -12.02 -17.15 2.83
C ALA A 21 -10.76 -17.83 2.30
N GLU A 22 -10.30 -17.48 1.10
CA GLU A 22 -9.07 -18.01 0.51
C GLU A 22 -7.84 -17.61 1.32
N ILE A 23 -7.74 -16.34 1.72
CA ILE A 23 -6.66 -15.87 2.59
C ILE A 23 -6.66 -16.66 3.89
N GLY A 24 -7.84 -16.85 4.50
CA GLY A 24 -8.02 -17.68 5.70
C GLY A 24 -7.47 -19.09 5.51
N SER A 25 -7.87 -19.79 4.44
CA SER A 25 -7.38 -21.13 4.11
C SER A 25 -5.86 -21.18 3.96
N LEU A 26 -5.24 -20.20 3.32
CA LEU A 26 -3.79 -20.13 3.11
C LEU A 26 -3.00 -19.85 4.41
N VAL A 27 -3.60 -19.16 5.38
CA VAL A 27 -2.96 -18.83 6.67
C VAL A 27 -3.39 -19.74 7.81
N GLY A 28 -4.25 -20.74 7.57
CA GLY A 28 -4.72 -21.70 8.56
C GLY A 28 -5.79 -21.15 9.51
N LEU A 29 -6.63 -20.21 9.05
CA LEU A 29 -7.71 -19.60 9.79
C LEU A 29 -9.07 -19.78 9.09
N SER A 30 -10.15 -19.80 9.86
CA SER A 30 -11.49 -19.60 9.30
C SER A 30 -11.70 -18.15 8.87
N SER A 31 -12.73 -17.90 8.05
CA SER A 31 -12.97 -16.59 7.44
C SER A 31 -13.16 -15.47 8.48
N THR A 32 -13.89 -15.72 9.57
CA THR A 32 -14.19 -14.72 10.61
C THR A 32 -12.96 -14.20 11.37
N PRO A 33 -12.05 -15.05 11.93
CA PRO A 33 -10.83 -14.57 12.55
C PRO A 33 -9.85 -13.94 11.54
N CYS A 34 -9.81 -14.42 10.29
CA CYS A 34 -9.03 -13.77 9.24
C CYS A 34 -9.54 -12.35 8.95
N TRP A 35 -10.86 -12.19 8.82
CA TRP A 35 -11.50 -10.89 8.61
C TRP A 35 -11.17 -9.89 9.72
N LYS A 36 -11.32 -10.30 10.99
CA LYS A 36 -10.99 -9.43 12.14
C LYS A 36 -9.54 -8.95 12.12
N ARG A 37 -8.61 -9.80 11.68
CA ARG A 37 -7.20 -9.43 11.55
C ARG A 37 -6.99 -8.41 10.44
N ILE A 38 -7.57 -8.63 9.25
CA ILE A 38 -7.51 -7.67 8.14
C ILE A 38 -8.09 -6.32 8.55
N GLN A 39 -9.27 -6.31 9.18
CA GLN A 39 -9.92 -5.09 9.67
C GLN A 39 -9.05 -4.34 10.70
N ARG A 40 -8.40 -5.06 11.60
CA ARG A 40 -7.46 -4.45 12.56
C ARG A 40 -6.26 -3.83 11.83
N LEU A 41 -5.68 -4.53 10.86
CA LEU A 41 -4.55 -4.01 10.07
C LEU A 41 -4.94 -2.74 9.29
N GLU A 42 -6.18 -2.61 8.83
CA GLU A 42 -6.70 -1.39 8.21
C GLU A 42 -6.93 -0.27 9.24
N THR A 43 -7.58 -0.59 10.35
CA THR A 43 -7.91 0.39 11.39
C THR A 43 -6.66 0.96 12.05
N ASP A 44 -5.62 0.13 12.23
CA ASP A 44 -4.32 0.52 12.75
C ASP A 44 -3.47 1.30 11.72
N GLY A 45 -3.97 1.50 10.48
CA GLY A 45 -3.27 2.22 9.41
C GLY A 45 -2.12 1.44 8.78
N ILE A 46 -1.95 0.15 9.10
CA ILE A 46 -0.92 -0.71 8.51
C ILE A 46 -1.27 -0.98 7.03
N ILE A 47 -2.54 -1.27 6.74
CA ILE A 47 -3.07 -1.27 5.38
C ILE A 47 -3.59 0.13 5.08
N GLN A 48 -2.83 0.90 4.32
CA GLN A 48 -3.17 2.30 4.01
C GLN A 48 -4.25 2.42 2.93
N ARG A 49 -4.18 1.58 1.89
CA ARG A 49 -5.13 1.59 0.75
C ARG A 49 -5.03 0.30 -0.07
N ARG A 50 -6.08 0.04 -0.86
CA ARG A 50 -6.06 -0.93 -1.98
C ARG A 50 -6.19 -0.17 -3.28
N VAL A 51 -5.38 -0.53 -4.26
CA VAL A 51 -5.31 0.17 -5.55
C VAL A 51 -5.34 -0.84 -6.69
N ALA A 52 -5.91 -0.44 -7.83
CA ALA A 52 -5.72 -1.15 -9.09
C ALA A 52 -4.42 -0.65 -9.73
N LEU A 53 -3.53 -1.58 -10.09
CA LEU A 53 -2.37 -1.26 -10.91
C LEU A 53 -2.82 -1.24 -12.37
N VAL A 54 -2.53 -0.15 -13.07
CA VAL A 54 -2.90 0.06 -14.46
C VAL A 54 -1.66 0.06 -15.34
N ASP A 55 -1.85 -0.36 -16.58
CA ASP A 55 -0.82 -0.37 -17.60
C ASP A 55 -0.64 1.06 -18.16
N GLN A 56 0.53 1.65 -17.94
CA GLN A 56 0.82 3.02 -18.35
C GLN A 56 0.83 3.19 -19.88
N ASP A 57 1.26 2.16 -20.63
CA ASP A 57 1.41 2.25 -22.09
C ASP A 57 0.03 2.26 -22.76
N LYS A 58 -0.89 1.43 -22.24
CA LYS A 58 -2.29 1.41 -22.69
C LYS A 58 -3.05 2.70 -22.39
N LEU A 59 -2.56 3.49 -21.43
CA LEU A 59 -3.11 4.79 -21.07
C LEU A 59 -2.43 5.97 -21.79
N GLY A 60 -1.46 5.70 -22.68
CA GLY A 60 -0.70 6.76 -23.35
C GLY A 60 0.29 7.49 -22.44
N LEU A 61 0.65 6.90 -21.30
CA LEU A 61 1.58 7.43 -20.29
C LEU A 61 2.95 6.73 -20.38
N GLY A 62 3.45 6.50 -21.59
CA GLY A 62 4.66 5.68 -21.83
C GLY A 62 6.00 6.35 -21.48
N VAL A 63 6.00 7.54 -20.86
CA VAL A 63 7.23 8.26 -20.49
C VAL A 63 7.23 8.53 -18.99
N THR A 64 8.25 8.03 -18.31
CA THR A 64 8.55 8.34 -16.91
C THR A 64 9.86 9.13 -16.85
N VAL A 65 9.85 10.28 -16.18
CA VAL A 65 11.03 11.15 -16.01
C VAL A 65 11.34 11.28 -14.54
N PHE A 66 12.61 11.11 -14.16
CA PHE A 66 13.11 11.45 -12.84
C PHE A 66 13.69 12.86 -12.88
N VAL A 67 13.15 13.76 -12.04
CA VAL A 67 13.62 15.15 -11.94
C VAL A 67 14.37 15.31 -10.62
N SER A 68 15.62 15.75 -10.69
CA SER A 68 16.41 16.14 -9.53
C SER A 68 16.25 17.64 -9.30
N VAL A 69 15.95 18.04 -8.06
CA VAL A 69 15.79 19.45 -7.67
C VAL A 69 16.84 19.78 -6.62
N GLU A 70 17.60 20.85 -6.84
CA GLU A 70 18.57 21.39 -5.89
C GLU A 70 18.13 22.81 -5.48
N THR A 71 18.29 23.13 -4.19
CA THR A 71 17.94 24.44 -3.63
C THR A 71 19.12 25.00 -2.82
N GLY A 72 19.26 26.33 -2.82
CA GLY A 72 20.19 27.00 -1.91
C GLY A 72 19.64 27.18 -0.49
N ASP A 73 18.32 27.07 -0.31
CA ASP A 73 17.64 27.26 0.98
C ASP A 73 17.22 25.90 1.56
N HIS A 74 17.84 25.54 2.70
CA HIS A 74 17.62 24.28 3.40
C HIS A 74 16.76 24.44 4.66
N SER A 75 16.02 25.56 4.78
CA SER A 75 15.12 25.78 5.90
C SER A 75 13.92 24.84 5.88
N GLN A 76 13.46 24.41 7.05
CA GLN A 76 12.26 23.56 7.20
C GLN A 76 11.05 24.20 6.50
N GLN A 77 10.92 25.52 6.59
CA GLN A 77 9.81 26.28 6.01
C GLN A 77 9.85 26.32 4.47
N TRP A 78 11.03 26.20 3.86
CA TRP A 78 11.16 26.02 2.41
C TRP A 78 10.77 24.60 2.01
N LEU A 79 11.26 23.59 2.74
CA LEU A 79 10.94 22.18 2.49
C LEU A 79 9.43 21.90 2.60
N ASP A 80 8.76 22.40 3.64
CA ASP A 80 7.33 22.21 3.86
C ASP A 80 6.50 22.85 2.73
N ARG A 81 6.93 24.02 2.23
CA ARG A 81 6.29 24.69 1.08
C ARG A 81 6.46 23.92 -0.21
N PHE A 82 7.66 23.40 -0.47
CA PHE A 82 7.93 22.58 -1.64
C PHE A 82 7.11 21.28 -1.61
N ALA A 83 7.08 20.59 -0.47
CA ALA A 83 6.33 19.34 -0.29
C ALA A 83 4.81 19.51 -0.41
N ALA A 84 4.27 20.71 -0.16
CA ALA A 84 2.84 20.99 -0.32
C ALA A 84 2.44 21.35 -1.76
N MET A 85 3.39 21.69 -2.63
CA MET A 85 3.14 22.07 -4.03
C MET A 85 3.26 20.91 -5.02
N VAL A 86 3.96 19.84 -4.64
CA VAL A 86 4.17 18.62 -5.46
C VAL A 86 3.20 17.53 -5.01
#